data_AF-K9K4I5-F1
#
_entry.id   AF-K9K4I5-F1
#
_cell.length_a   1.000
_cell.length_b   1.000
_cell.length_c   1.000
_cell.angle_alpha   90.00
_cell.angle_beta   90.00
_cell.angle_gamma   90.00
#
_symmetry.space_group_name_H-M   'P 1'
#
loop_
_entity.id
_entity.type
_entity.pdbx_description
1 polymer ?
#
loop_
_entity_poly.entity_id
_entity_poly.type
_entity_poly.pdbx_seq_one_letter_code
_entity_poly.pdbx_strand_id
1 'polypeptide(L)'
;TLAEEDIDAAIQSILYRENYMIKELDKYLQHHNFLNARRKEILYKRWVDHVADPLQKKIIEKVCSHKKIKKRRQEELDGFLKHVNKKGNAFIEHYDPKEYDPFYTRKEDPNFLKVTIPPLRDPLKKAQYDKDDEKRTLLQCETGKIYTMKEFKEVEKAKLYSRFPRISTSRHFMTPNEWLKLPTVYIESEFCKRSRLKVKVNFNDCSCDLKPSARPPHLLESQEEEKAVIYKF
;
A
#
# COMPACT_ATOMS: atom_id res chain seq x y z
N THR A 1 -46.23 66.28 6.94
CA THR A 1 -44.99 66.55 7.68
C THR A 1 -44.96 65.74 8.96
N LEU A 2 -45.95 65.86 9.85
CA LEU A 2 -45.99 65.13 11.13
C LEU A 2 -46.02 63.58 11.02
N ALA A 3 -46.77 63.03 10.04
CA ALA A 3 -46.89 61.58 9.87
C ALA A 3 -45.63 60.89 9.30
N GLU A 4 -44.77 61.64 8.61
CA GLU A 4 -43.52 61.12 8.03
C GLU A 4 -42.42 61.04 9.10
N GLU A 5 -42.38 62.04 9.99
CA GLU A 5 -41.50 62.09 11.16
C GLU A 5 -41.80 60.95 12.16
N ASP A 6 -43.07 60.61 12.36
CA ASP A 6 -43.48 59.48 13.23
C ASP A 6 -43.05 58.12 12.66
N ILE A 7 -43.11 57.96 11.32
CA ILE A 7 -42.65 56.75 10.62
C ILE A 7 -41.14 56.63 10.74
N ASP A 8 -40.40 57.71 10.52
CA ASP A 8 -38.95 57.74 10.65
C ASP A 8 -38.51 57.43 12.09
N ALA A 9 -39.21 57.96 13.10
CA ALA A 9 -38.95 57.65 14.50
C ALA A 9 -39.17 56.17 14.82
N ALA A 10 -40.23 55.56 14.28
CA ALA A 10 -40.48 54.13 14.43
C ALA A 10 -39.38 53.27 13.77
N ILE A 11 -38.92 53.66 12.57
CA ILE A 11 -37.82 53.00 11.86
C ILE A 11 -36.53 53.07 12.69
N GLN A 12 -36.18 54.25 13.21
CA GLN A 12 -34.98 54.42 14.03
C GLN A 12 -35.03 53.59 15.34
N SER A 13 -36.19 53.48 15.97
CA SER A 13 -36.40 52.64 17.15
C SER A 13 -36.17 51.16 16.86
N ILE A 14 -36.69 50.68 15.72
CA ILE A 14 -36.48 49.29 15.27
C ILE A 14 -34.99 49.05 15.01
N LEU A 15 -34.33 49.93 14.24
CA LEU A 15 -32.90 49.79 13.93
C LEU A 15 -32.02 49.82 15.17
N TYR A 16 -32.33 50.66 16.16
CA TYR A 16 -31.60 50.69 17.42
C TYR A 16 -31.72 49.37 18.19
N ARG A 17 -32.93 48.80 18.25
CA ARG A 17 -33.20 47.51 18.90
C ARG A 17 -32.49 46.36 18.19
N GLU A 18 -32.51 46.35 16.85
CA GLU A 18 -31.80 45.35 16.05
C GLU A 18 -30.28 45.45 16.24
N ASN A 19 -29.72 46.65 16.16
CA ASN A 19 -28.29 46.87 16.38
C ASN A 19 -27.85 46.43 17.78
N TYR A 20 -28.68 46.65 18.80
CA TYR A 20 -28.43 46.14 20.14
C TYR A 20 -28.39 44.61 20.17
N MET A 21 -29.40 43.95 19.59
CA MET A 21 -29.47 42.48 19.52
C MET A 21 -28.29 41.87 18.76
N ILE A 22 -27.88 42.48 17.64
CA ILE A 22 -26.72 42.04 16.85
C ILE A 22 -25.44 42.11 17.70
N LYS A 23 -25.23 43.21 18.43
CA LYS A 23 -24.07 43.36 19.32
C LYS A 23 -24.08 42.33 20.44
N GLU A 24 -25.24 42.02 21.01
CA GLU A 24 -25.36 41.02 22.06
C GLU A 24 -25.02 39.61 21.55
N LEU A 25 -25.50 39.27 20.35
CA LEU A 25 -25.20 37.99 19.70
C LEU A 25 -23.71 37.88 19.33
N ASP A 26 -23.12 38.95 18.80
CA ASP A 26 -21.71 38.98 18.44
C ASP A 26 -20.81 38.74 19.67
N LYS A 27 -21.11 39.38 20.82
CA LYS A 27 -20.40 39.10 22.09
C LYS A 27 -20.48 37.63 22.47
N TYR A 28 -21.65 37.00 22.32
CA TYR A 28 -21.83 35.58 22.63
C TYR A 28 -21.00 34.68 21.71
N LEU A 29 -20.98 34.98 20.41
CA LEU A 29 -20.17 34.24 19.42
C LEU A 29 -18.67 34.40 19.70
N GLN A 30 -18.21 35.61 20.01
CA GLN A 30 -16.82 35.88 20.39
C GLN A 30 -16.42 35.10 21.65
N HIS A 31 -17.28 35.10 22.68
CA HIS A 31 -17.04 34.34 23.91
C HIS A 31 -16.95 32.82 23.63
N HIS A 32 -17.86 32.28 22.82
CA HIS A 32 -17.83 30.88 22.43
C HIS A 32 -16.56 30.51 21.65
N ASN A 33 -16.14 31.36 20.72
CA ASN A 33 -14.89 31.19 19.97
C ASN A 33 -13.67 31.19 20.91
N PHE A 34 -13.64 32.10 21.88
CA PHE A 34 -12.60 32.14 22.91
C PHE A 34 -12.55 30.84 23.73
N LEU A 35 -13.70 30.35 24.21
CA LEU A 35 -13.77 29.09 24.95
C LEU A 35 -13.28 27.90 24.10
N ASN A 36 -13.62 27.85 22.82
CA ASN A 36 -13.17 26.79 21.93
C ASN A 36 -11.67 26.87 21.65
N ALA A 37 -11.11 28.06 21.47
CA ALA A 37 -9.66 28.25 21.36
C ALA A 37 -8.96 27.76 22.64
N ARG A 38 -9.49 28.12 23.81
CA ARG A 38 -8.95 27.67 25.10
C ARG A 38 -9.00 26.15 25.27
N ARG A 39 -10.08 25.50 24.85
CA ARG A 39 -10.20 24.03 24.84
C ARG A 39 -9.14 23.38 23.95
N LYS A 40 -8.93 23.90 22.74
CA LYS A 40 -7.90 23.40 21.81
C LYS A 40 -6.50 23.53 22.40
N GLU A 41 -6.19 24.65 23.04
CA GLU A 41 -4.89 24.87 23.70
C GLU A 41 -4.65 23.84 24.81
N ILE A 42 -5.65 23.60 25.68
CA ILE A 42 -5.54 22.62 26.77
C ILE A 42 -5.35 21.20 26.23
N LEU A 43 -6.07 20.82 25.17
CA LEU A 43 -5.91 19.53 24.52
C LEU A 43 -4.52 19.36 23.92
N TYR A 44 -4.00 20.40 23.26
CA TYR A 44 -2.66 20.39 22.73
C TYR A 44 -1.61 20.21 23.83
N LYS A 45 -1.69 20.96 24.93
CA LYS A 45 -0.79 20.81 26.08
C LYS A 45 -0.81 19.39 26.65
N ARG A 46 -2.01 18.84 26.89
CA ARG A 46 -2.16 17.45 27.34
C ARG A 46 -1.56 16.45 26.36
N TRP A 47 -1.74 16.65 25.07
CA TRP A 47 -1.17 15.78 24.05
C TRP A 47 0.36 15.87 24.02
N VAL A 48 0.92 17.07 24.16
CA VAL A 48 2.38 17.26 24.24
C VAL A 48 2.93 16.54 25.47
N ASP A 49 2.38 16.79 26.65
CA ASP A 49 2.85 16.24 27.92
C ASP A 49 2.73 14.70 27.98
N HIS A 50 1.61 14.14 27.48
CA HIS A 50 1.32 12.72 27.61
C HIS A 50 1.76 11.86 26.42
N VAL A 51 1.89 12.45 25.22
CA VAL A 51 2.16 11.71 23.99
C VAL A 51 3.47 12.15 23.36
N ALA A 52 3.61 13.44 23.02
CA ALA A 52 4.75 13.92 22.25
C ALA A 52 6.07 13.78 23.03
N ASP A 53 6.13 14.30 24.25
CA ASP A 53 7.35 14.32 25.05
C ASP A 53 7.81 12.92 25.48
N PRO A 54 6.93 12.02 25.99
CA PRO A 54 7.34 10.67 26.35
C PRO A 54 7.80 9.86 25.14
N LEU A 55 7.15 10.06 23.99
CA LEU A 55 7.52 9.39 22.74
C LEU A 55 8.86 9.91 22.23
N GLN A 56 9.06 11.23 22.19
CA GLN A 56 10.32 11.84 21.81
C GLN A 56 11.45 11.41 22.75
N LYS A 57 11.21 11.37 24.07
CA LYS A 57 12.17 10.87 25.06
C LYS A 57 12.54 9.41 24.81
N LYS A 58 11.57 8.52 24.54
CA LYS A 58 11.84 7.11 24.20
C LYS A 58 12.63 6.97 22.90
N ILE A 59 12.30 7.76 21.88
CA ILE A 59 13.04 7.77 20.61
C ILE A 59 14.48 8.24 20.88
N ILE A 60 14.67 9.35 21.58
CA ILE A 60 16.00 9.85 21.95
C ILE A 60 16.75 8.81 22.78
N GLU A 61 16.12 8.15 23.75
CA GLU A 61 16.79 7.12 24.54
C GLU A 61 17.27 5.93 23.69
N LYS A 62 16.44 5.46 22.76
CA LYS A 62 16.77 4.34 21.87
C LYS A 62 17.75 4.72 20.76
N VAL A 63 17.60 5.91 20.16
CA VAL A 63 18.39 6.39 19.02
C VAL A 63 19.66 7.11 19.47
N CYS A 64 19.62 7.89 20.55
CA CYS A 64 20.75 8.63 21.11
C CYS A 64 21.70 7.79 21.98
N SER A 65 21.76 6.48 21.74
CA SER A 65 23.05 5.76 21.83
C SER A 65 24.14 6.37 20.92
N HIS A 66 23.84 7.46 20.20
CA HIS A 66 24.70 8.43 19.53
C HIS A 66 26.11 8.61 20.10
N LYS A 67 26.35 8.56 21.43
CA LYS A 67 27.73 8.57 21.97
C LYS A 67 28.54 7.37 21.47
N LYS A 68 27.95 6.17 21.42
CA LYS A 68 28.55 4.96 20.87
C LYS A 68 28.72 5.06 19.35
N ILE A 69 27.74 5.61 18.65
CA ILE A 69 27.81 5.82 17.18
C ILE A 69 28.90 6.82 16.81
N LYS A 70 29.01 7.94 17.55
CA LYS A 70 30.08 8.93 17.36
C LYS A 70 31.46 8.34 17.59
N LYS A 71 31.65 7.58 18.68
CA LYS A 71 32.90 6.87 18.95
C LYS A 71 33.24 5.89 17.83
N ARG A 72 32.29 5.05 17.41
CA ARG A 72 32.47 4.12 16.30
C ARG A 72 32.88 4.83 15.00
N ARG A 73 32.19 5.91 14.62
CA ARG A 73 32.55 6.70 13.43
C ARG A 73 33.95 7.30 13.53
N GLN A 74 34.35 7.72 14.73
CA GLN A 74 35.70 8.25 14.97
C GLN A 74 36.76 7.15 14.86
N GLU A 75 36.50 5.96 15.37
CA GLU A 75 37.36 4.78 15.22
C GLU A 75 37.46 4.32 13.75
N GLU A 76 36.35 4.29 13.01
CA GLU A 76 36.31 3.98 11.57
C GLU A 76 37.14 4.98 10.75
N LEU A 77 37.02 6.28 11.06
CA LEU A 77 37.79 7.34 10.43
C LEU A 77 39.29 7.22 10.75
N ASP A 78 39.65 6.97 12.01
CA ASP A 78 41.05 6.76 12.41
C ASP A 78 41.66 5.54 11.71
N GLY A 79 40.90 4.45 11.59
CA GLY A 79 41.29 3.28 10.81
C GLY A 79 41.53 3.59 9.33
N PHE A 80 40.63 4.37 8.72
CA PHE A 80 40.78 4.81 7.33
C PHE A 80 42.03 5.68 7.14
N LEU A 81 42.22 6.68 8.01
CA LEU A 81 43.38 7.56 7.95
C LEU A 81 44.69 6.79 8.11
N LYS A 82 44.75 5.80 9.02
CA LYS A 82 45.90 4.90 9.16
C LYS A 82 46.16 4.09 7.88
N HIS A 83 45.12 3.59 7.24
CA HIS A 83 45.24 2.84 5.98
C HIS A 83 45.79 3.73 4.85
N VAL A 84 45.19 4.90 4.63
CA VAL A 84 45.63 5.87 3.60
C VAL A 84 47.06 6.33 3.88
N ASN A 85 47.41 6.67 5.12
CA ASN A 85 48.76 7.10 5.45
C ASN A 85 49.81 5.99 5.25
N LYS A 86 49.45 4.71 5.41
CA LYS A 86 50.35 3.57 5.20
C LYS A 86 50.53 3.22 3.71
N LYS A 87 49.45 3.26 2.92
CA LYS A 87 49.44 2.81 1.52
C LYS A 87 49.71 3.95 0.52
N GLY A 88 49.53 5.21 0.92
CA GLY A 88 49.50 6.37 0.03
C GLY A 88 48.10 6.60 -0.54
N ASN A 89 47.99 7.09 -1.78
CA ASN A 89 46.69 7.30 -2.42
C ASN A 89 45.92 5.97 -2.54
N ALA A 90 44.84 5.83 -1.76
CA ALA A 90 43.96 4.67 -1.82
C ALA A 90 42.94 4.84 -2.95
N PHE A 91 43.21 4.21 -4.10
CA PHE A 91 42.23 4.10 -5.17
C PHE A 91 41.22 2.99 -4.86
N ILE A 92 39.93 3.29 -5.06
CA ILE A 92 38.81 2.35 -4.80
C ILE A 92 38.95 1.06 -5.63
N GLU A 93 39.60 1.14 -6.79
CA GLU A 93 39.82 0.01 -7.71
C GLU A 93 40.76 -1.07 -7.14
N HIS A 94 41.61 -0.72 -6.17
CA HIS A 94 42.57 -1.63 -5.52
C HIS A 94 42.19 -1.96 -4.08
N TYR A 95 40.89 -1.94 -3.80
CA TYR A 95 40.33 -2.27 -2.50
C TYR A 95 40.48 -3.78 -2.22
N ASP A 96 41.32 -4.14 -1.26
CA ASP A 96 41.39 -5.50 -0.70
C ASP A 96 40.78 -5.50 0.71
N PRO A 97 39.67 -6.22 0.95
CA PRO A 97 39.07 -6.37 2.28
C PRO A 97 40.03 -6.94 3.34
N LYS A 98 41.08 -7.66 2.94
CA LYS A 98 42.10 -8.17 3.88
C LYS A 98 42.99 -7.05 4.44
N GLU A 99 43.15 -5.95 3.73
CA GLU A 99 43.97 -4.82 4.16
C GLU A 99 43.20 -3.80 4.99
N TYR A 100 41.97 -3.48 4.57
CA TYR A 100 41.05 -2.62 5.30
C TYR A 100 39.63 -2.95 4.86
N ASP A 101 38.79 -3.41 5.78
CA ASP A 101 37.36 -3.61 5.54
C ASP A 101 36.57 -2.56 6.32
N PRO A 102 35.85 -1.61 5.69
CA PRO A 102 34.98 -0.67 6.38
C PRO A 102 33.66 -1.32 6.84
N PHE A 103 33.40 -2.58 6.49
CA PHE A 103 32.17 -3.30 6.82
C PHE A 103 32.36 -4.46 7.82
N TYR A 104 33.56 -4.61 8.41
CA TYR A 104 33.88 -5.63 9.42
C TYR A 104 32.85 -5.68 10.57
N THR A 105 32.34 -4.53 11.00
CA THR A 105 31.37 -4.40 12.10
C THR A 105 30.01 -5.06 11.83
N ARG A 106 29.67 -5.35 10.56
CA ARG A 106 28.41 -6.04 10.23
C ARG A 106 28.39 -7.51 10.66
N LYS A 107 29.55 -8.13 10.90
CA LYS A 107 29.64 -9.57 11.12
C LYS A 107 29.59 -9.99 12.59
N GLU A 108 29.96 -9.13 13.53
CA GLU A 108 30.38 -9.60 14.87
C GLU A 108 29.74 -8.93 16.10
N ASP A 109 29.04 -7.78 16.03
CA ASP A 109 28.45 -7.24 17.28
C ASP A 109 27.25 -8.10 17.74
N PRO A 110 27.31 -8.75 18.92
CA PRO A 110 26.12 -9.37 19.53
C PRO A 110 25.05 -8.34 19.91
N ASN A 111 25.44 -7.05 19.93
CA ASN A 111 24.61 -5.89 20.21
C ASN A 111 23.98 -5.25 18.95
N PHE A 112 24.21 -5.79 17.74
CA PHE A 112 23.39 -5.39 16.61
C PHE A 112 21.97 -5.88 16.88
N LEU A 113 21.10 -4.94 17.26
CA LEU A 113 19.68 -5.19 17.43
C LEU A 113 19.14 -5.70 16.09
N LYS A 114 19.04 -7.03 15.94
CA LYS A 114 18.37 -7.66 14.81
C LYS A 114 16.89 -7.35 14.95
N VAL A 115 16.49 -6.17 14.48
CA VAL A 115 15.09 -5.76 14.46
C VAL A 115 14.38 -6.69 13.50
N THR A 116 13.78 -7.74 14.06
CA THR A 116 12.88 -8.61 13.32
C THR A 116 11.58 -7.84 13.20
N ILE A 117 11.44 -7.09 12.11
CA ILE A 117 10.22 -6.36 11.82
C ILE A 117 9.12 -7.43 11.62
N PRO A 118 8.06 -7.43 12.45
CA PRO A 118 6.97 -8.36 12.23
C PRO A 118 6.37 -8.12 10.84
N PRO A 119 5.88 -9.16 10.15
CA PRO A 119 5.24 -8.97 8.85
C PRO A 119 4.16 -7.89 8.97
N LEU A 120 4.23 -6.88 8.10
CA LEU A 120 3.23 -5.82 8.05
C LEU A 120 1.85 -6.45 7.86
N ARG A 121 0.95 -6.26 8.82
CA ARG A 121 -0.44 -6.70 8.71
C ARG A 121 -1.20 -5.66 7.88
N ASP A 122 -1.25 -5.88 6.57
CA ASP A 122 -2.03 -5.06 5.65
C ASP A 122 -3.54 -5.19 5.97
N PRO A 123 -4.26 -4.09 6.26
CA PRO A 123 -5.70 -4.10 6.49
C PRO A 123 -6.50 -4.71 5.34
N LEU A 124 -6.06 -4.53 4.09
CA LEU A 124 -6.72 -5.06 2.90
C LEU A 124 -6.63 -6.59 2.82
N LYS A 125 -5.69 -7.21 3.54
CA LYS A 125 -5.48 -8.66 3.59
C LYS A 125 -6.07 -9.31 4.83
N LYS A 126 -6.73 -8.56 5.72
CA LYS A 126 -7.31 -9.08 6.97
C LYS A 126 -8.20 -10.30 6.74
N ALA A 127 -9.16 -10.20 5.82
CA ALA A 127 -10.08 -11.29 5.51
C ALA A 127 -9.38 -12.56 4.98
N GLN A 128 -8.20 -12.42 4.34
CA GLN A 128 -7.41 -13.57 3.93
C GLN A 128 -6.69 -14.20 5.12
N TYR A 129 -6.12 -13.38 6.01
CA TYR A 129 -5.46 -13.87 7.22
C TYR A 129 -6.41 -14.62 8.14
N ASP A 130 -7.63 -14.12 8.32
CA ASP A 130 -8.65 -14.75 9.15
C ASP A 130 -9.00 -16.14 8.59
N LYS A 131 -9.21 -16.26 7.28
CA LYS A 131 -9.44 -17.55 6.61
C LYS A 131 -8.26 -18.52 6.73
N ASP A 132 -7.04 -18.02 6.58
CA ASP A 132 -5.83 -18.86 6.72
C ASP A 132 -5.64 -19.32 8.17
N ASP A 133 -6.05 -18.52 9.17
CA ASP A 133 -6.03 -18.86 10.59
C ASP A 133 -7.09 -19.91 10.96
N GLU A 134 -8.31 -19.78 10.45
CA GLU A 134 -9.37 -20.78 10.59
C GLU A 134 -8.94 -22.14 10.02
N LYS A 135 -8.44 -22.16 8.77
CA LYS A 135 -7.97 -23.39 8.14
C LYS A 135 -6.76 -24.01 8.85
N ARG A 136 -5.84 -23.18 9.34
CA ARG A 136 -4.70 -23.65 10.14
C ARG A 136 -5.20 -24.31 11.42
N THR A 137 -6.14 -23.68 12.12
CA THR A 137 -6.73 -24.23 13.34
C THR A 137 -7.38 -25.59 13.07
N LEU A 138 -8.16 -25.70 11.99
CA LEU A 138 -8.74 -26.98 11.56
C LEU A 138 -7.67 -28.06 11.31
N LEU A 139 -6.61 -27.75 10.56
CA LEU A 139 -5.51 -28.68 10.30
C LEU A 139 -4.79 -29.12 11.59
N GLN A 140 -4.62 -28.21 12.55
CA GLN A 140 -4.04 -28.52 13.85
C GLN A 140 -4.93 -29.47 14.66
N CYS A 141 -6.25 -29.28 14.62
CA CYS A 141 -7.21 -30.20 15.23
C CYS A 141 -7.20 -31.58 14.56
N GLU A 142 -7.10 -31.65 13.23
CA GLU A 142 -7.03 -32.91 12.49
C GLU A 142 -5.73 -33.68 12.75
N THR A 143 -4.59 -32.97 12.81
CA THR A 143 -3.25 -33.59 12.87
C THR A 143 -2.71 -33.70 14.30
N GLY A 144 -3.29 -32.99 15.26
CA GLY A 144 -2.81 -32.92 16.64
C GLY A 144 -1.46 -32.20 16.82
N LYS A 145 -0.98 -31.50 15.79
CA LYS A 145 0.32 -30.78 15.79
C LYS A 145 0.10 -29.30 15.60
N ILE A 146 0.86 -28.48 16.33
CA ILE A 146 0.85 -27.03 16.19
C ILE A 146 1.69 -26.65 14.96
N TYR A 147 1.08 -25.92 14.03
CA TYR A 147 1.70 -25.44 12.80
C TYR A 147 1.93 -23.93 12.83
N THR A 148 3.12 -23.49 12.43
CA THR A 148 3.43 -22.08 12.14
C THR A 148 2.76 -21.65 10.84
N MET A 149 2.45 -20.35 10.68
CA MET A 149 1.85 -19.84 9.44
C MET A 149 2.68 -20.14 8.17
N LYS A 150 4.01 -20.20 8.29
CA LYS A 150 4.90 -20.58 7.18
C LYS A 150 4.70 -22.05 6.78
N GLU A 151 4.72 -22.94 7.75
CA GLU A 151 4.52 -24.38 7.56
C GLU A 151 3.12 -24.67 7.01
N PHE A 152 2.09 -23.99 7.51
CA PHE A 152 0.73 -24.10 6.99
C PHE A 152 0.66 -23.74 5.49
N LYS A 153 1.32 -22.64 5.08
CA LYS A 153 1.38 -22.25 3.67
C LYS A 153 2.13 -23.25 2.81
N GLU A 154 3.19 -23.87 3.33
CA GLU A 154 3.89 -24.95 2.64
C GLU A 154 3.01 -26.19 2.47
N VAL A 155 2.25 -26.56 3.50
CA VAL A 155 1.29 -27.67 3.44
C VAL A 155 0.17 -27.38 2.44
N GLU A 156 -0.43 -26.18 2.46
CA GLU A 156 -1.43 -25.80 1.45
C GLU A 156 -0.83 -25.82 0.04
N LYS A 157 0.40 -25.33 -0.14
CA LYS A 157 1.10 -25.35 -1.43
C LYS A 157 1.38 -26.78 -1.90
N ALA A 158 1.83 -27.66 -1.01
CA ALA A 158 2.02 -29.08 -1.30
C ALA A 158 0.70 -29.78 -1.65
N LYS A 159 -0.40 -29.45 -0.95
CA LYS A 159 -1.75 -29.94 -1.24
C LYS A 159 -2.28 -29.43 -2.59
N LEU A 160 -1.89 -28.22 -3.00
CA LEU A 160 -2.19 -27.69 -4.32
C LEU A 160 -1.39 -28.39 -5.41
N TYR A 161 -0.11 -28.72 -5.18
CA TYR A 161 0.72 -29.44 -6.14
C TYR A 161 0.40 -30.93 -6.24
N SER A 162 -0.06 -31.57 -5.17
CA SER A 162 -0.53 -32.96 -5.21
C SER A 162 -1.88 -33.09 -5.90
N ARG A 163 -2.67 -32.02 -5.92
CA ARG A 163 -3.89 -31.95 -6.70
C ARG A 163 -3.51 -31.66 -8.15
N PHE A 164 -3.86 -32.57 -9.07
CA PHE A 164 -3.77 -32.27 -10.51
C PHE A 164 -4.36 -30.88 -10.77
N PRO A 165 -3.75 -30.07 -11.67
CA PRO A 165 -4.31 -28.79 -12.05
C PRO A 165 -5.79 -29.00 -12.33
N ARG A 166 -6.65 -28.36 -11.55
CA ARG A 166 -8.08 -28.35 -11.88
C ARG A 166 -8.17 -27.54 -13.17
N ILE A 167 -8.09 -28.26 -14.28
CA ILE A 167 -8.40 -27.72 -15.60
C ILE A 167 -9.76 -27.07 -15.40
N SER A 168 -9.83 -25.75 -15.60
CA SER A 168 -11.06 -24.99 -15.39
C SER A 168 -12.18 -25.73 -16.10
N THR A 169 -13.20 -26.13 -15.34
CA THR A 169 -14.32 -27.02 -15.71
C THR A 169 -15.23 -26.42 -16.78
N SER A 170 -14.67 -25.92 -17.88
CA SER A 170 -15.40 -25.28 -18.97
C SER A 170 -15.53 -26.18 -20.18
N ARG A 171 -14.72 -27.24 -20.33
CA ARG A 171 -14.70 -28.07 -21.56
C ARG A 171 -14.84 -29.58 -21.34
N HIS A 172 -14.93 -30.05 -20.10
CA HIS A 172 -14.93 -31.49 -19.79
C HIS A 172 -16.27 -32.21 -20.06
N PHE A 173 -17.36 -31.48 -20.27
CA PHE A 173 -18.68 -32.05 -20.52
C PHE A 173 -19.23 -31.74 -21.91
N MET A 174 -18.37 -31.31 -22.83
CA MET A 174 -18.78 -31.00 -24.20
C MET A 174 -18.57 -32.20 -25.10
N THR A 175 -19.58 -32.52 -25.90
CA THR A 175 -19.42 -33.52 -26.95
C THR A 175 -18.45 -33.01 -28.03
N PRO A 176 -17.71 -33.88 -28.74
CA PRO A 176 -16.74 -33.45 -29.77
C PRO A 176 -17.35 -32.49 -30.81
N ASN A 177 -18.62 -32.71 -31.18
CA ASN A 177 -19.36 -31.86 -32.11
C ASN A 177 -19.70 -30.48 -31.54
N GLU A 178 -19.92 -30.36 -30.23
CA GLU A 178 -20.11 -29.06 -29.56
C GLU A 178 -18.79 -28.31 -29.41
N TRP A 179 -17.67 -29.05 -29.32
CA TRP A 179 -16.33 -28.47 -29.24
C TRP A 179 -15.97 -27.72 -30.53
N LEU A 180 -16.32 -28.28 -31.68
CA LEU A 180 -16.16 -27.65 -33.01
C LEU A 180 -17.06 -26.42 -33.20
N LYS A 181 -18.12 -26.26 -32.41
CA LYS A 181 -19.04 -25.12 -32.47
C LYS A 181 -18.62 -23.95 -31.58
N LEU A 182 -17.56 -24.09 -30.78
CA LEU A 182 -17.10 -23.00 -29.93
C LEU A 182 -16.46 -21.87 -30.77
N PRO A 183 -16.79 -20.60 -30.48
CA PRO A 183 -16.12 -19.48 -31.15
C PRO A 183 -14.62 -19.55 -30.86
N THR A 184 -13.81 -19.42 -31.91
CA THR A 184 -12.34 -19.50 -31.85
C THR A 184 -11.72 -18.41 -30.97
N VAL A 185 -12.44 -17.32 -30.75
CA VAL A 185 -11.99 -16.19 -29.92
C VAL A 185 -12.46 -16.36 -28.48
N TYR A 186 -11.51 -16.56 -27.56
CA TYR A 186 -11.74 -16.74 -26.12
C TYR A 186 -12.69 -15.70 -25.50
N ILE A 187 -12.63 -14.46 -26.00
CA ILE A 187 -13.41 -13.31 -25.54
C ILE A 187 -14.93 -13.50 -25.75
N GLU A 188 -15.32 -14.25 -26.78
CA GLU A 188 -16.72 -14.49 -27.14
C GLU A 188 -17.29 -15.77 -26.51
N SER A 189 -16.46 -16.50 -25.76
CA SER A 189 -16.90 -17.70 -25.06
C SER A 189 -18.03 -17.40 -24.08
N GLU A 190 -18.95 -18.36 -23.94
CA GLU A 190 -20.03 -18.32 -22.96
C GLU A 190 -19.52 -18.02 -21.53
N PHE A 191 -18.33 -18.53 -21.20
CA PHE A 191 -17.68 -18.26 -19.92
C PHE A 191 -17.35 -16.77 -19.74
N CYS A 192 -16.71 -16.14 -20.72
CA CYS A 192 -16.36 -14.71 -20.69
C CYS A 192 -17.59 -13.81 -20.76
N LYS A 193 -18.64 -14.21 -21.50
CA LYS A 193 -19.93 -13.50 -21.51
C LYS A 193 -20.61 -13.53 -20.14
N ARG A 194 -20.67 -14.71 -19.51
CA ARG A 194 -21.27 -14.88 -18.16
C ARG A 194 -20.50 -14.13 -17.08
N SER A 195 -19.18 -14.03 -17.16
CA SER A 195 -18.40 -13.26 -16.19
C SER A 195 -18.65 -11.75 -16.33
N ARG A 196 -18.78 -11.23 -17.56
CA ARG A 196 -19.14 -9.83 -17.82
C ARG A 196 -20.49 -9.45 -17.22
N LEU A 197 -21.49 -10.32 -17.33
CA LEU A 197 -22.82 -10.08 -16.76
C LEU A 197 -22.82 -10.00 -15.22
N LYS A 198 -21.83 -10.58 -14.54
CA LYS A 198 -21.70 -10.53 -13.07
C LYS A 198 -21.02 -9.27 -12.56
N VAL A 199 -20.28 -8.57 -13.42
CA VAL A 199 -19.67 -7.28 -13.07
C VAL A 199 -20.74 -6.22 -13.29
N LYS A 200 -21.30 -5.70 -12.19
CA LYS A 200 -22.13 -4.50 -12.24
C LYS A 200 -21.22 -3.35 -12.65
N VAL A 201 -21.29 -2.95 -13.92
CA VAL A 201 -20.51 -1.83 -14.44
C VAL A 201 -21.07 -0.55 -13.83
N ASN A 202 -20.33 0.03 -12.90
CA ASN A 202 -20.54 1.43 -12.53
C ASN A 202 -19.94 2.25 -13.68
N PHE A 203 -20.75 2.61 -14.66
CA PHE A 203 -20.35 3.64 -15.61
C PHE A 203 -20.23 4.94 -14.81
N ASN A 204 -19.02 5.46 -14.68
CA ASN A 204 -18.89 6.91 -14.57
C ASN A 204 -19.25 7.42 -15.97
N ASP A 205 -20.20 8.34 -16.08
CA ASP A 205 -20.54 9.02 -17.33
C ASP A 205 -19.33 9.84 -17.80
N CYS A 206 -18.39 9.18 -18.49
CA CYS A 206 -17.30 9.85 -19.18
C CYS A 206 -17.72 10.06 -20.63
N SER A 207 -17.90 11.32 -21.03
CA SER A 207 -18.38 11.76 -22.34
C SER A 207 -17.34 11.61 -23.47
N CYS A 208 -16.46 10.61 -23.40
CA CYS A 208 -15.39 10.45 -24.37
C CYS A 208 -15.81 9.46 -25.46
N ASP A 209 -16.37 9.98 -26.55
CA ASP A 209 -16.64 9.24 -27.78
C ASP A 209 -15.32 8.80 -28.45
N LEU A 210 -14.86 7.60 -28.11
CA LEU A 210 -13.81 6.92 -28.89
C LEU A 210 -14.48 6.04 -29.93
N LYS A 211 -14.51 6.51 -31.18
CA LYS A 211 -14.98 5.70 -32.32
C LYS A 211 -14.14 4.42 -32.40
N PRO A 212 -14.75 3.23 -32.53
CA PRO A 212 -14.00 1.99 -32.68
C PRO A 212 -13.27 2.01 -34.03
N SER A 213 -11.94 1.96 -33.99
CA SER A 213 -11.12 1.78 -35.18
C SER A 213 -11.43 0.41 -35.78
N ALA A 214 -12.07 0.39 -36.95
CA ALA A 214 -12.28 -0.82 -37.73
C ALA A 214 -10.93 -1.45 -38.06
N ARG A 215 -10.64 -2.61 -37.47
CA ARG A 215 -9.47 -3.42 -37.84
C ARG A 215 -9.86 -4.24 -39.08
N PRO A 216 -9.12 -4.18 -40.19
CA PRO A 216 -9.44 -4.97 -41.37
C PRO A 216 -9.25 -6.47 -41.07
N PRO A 217 -10.09 -7.37 -41.60
CA PRO A 217 -9.87 -8.80 -41.49
C PRO A 217 -8.62 -9.19 -42.31
N HIS A 218 -7.63 -9.80 -41.66
CA HIS A 218 -6.50 -10.38 -42.35
C HIS A 218 -6.93 -11.65 -43.10
N LEU A 219 -6.62 -11.59 -44.40
CA LEU A 219 -6.63 -12.59 -45.45
C LEU A 219 -6.36 -14.05 -45.05
N LEU A 220 -7.27 -14.91 -45.53
CA LEU A 220 -7.10 -16.25 -46.12
C LEU A 220 -5.68 -16.87 -46.07
N GLU A 221 -5.55 -18.00 -45.37
CA GLU A 221 -4.40 -18.89 -45.46
C GLU A 221 -4.20 -19.38 -46.90
N SER A 222 -3.03 -19.08 -47.46
CA SER A 222 -2.50 -19.66 -48.68
C SER A 222 -2.17 -21.13 -48.44
N GLN A 223 -2.71 -22.01 -49.28
CA GLN A 223 -2.29 -23.40 -49.38
C GLN A 223 -0.82 -23.45 -49.82
N GLU A 224 0.05 -24.04 -48.99
CA GLU A 224 1.39 -24.46 -49.42
C GLU A 224 1.25 -25.78 -50.20
N GLU A 225 1.43 -25.71 -51.51
CA GLU A 225 1.64 -26.87 -52.37
C GLU A 225 3.04 -27.47 -52.11
N GLU A 226 3.08 -28.75 -51.74
CA GLU A 226 4.27 -29.60 -51.75
C GLU A 226 4.94 -29.60 -53.13
N LYS A 227 6.22 -29.24 -53.24
CA LYS A 227 7.12 -29.83 -54.28
C LYS A 227 8.54 -30.06 -53.76
N ALA A 228 9.01 -31.24 -54.13
CA ALA A 228 10.21 -31.91 -53.66
C ALA A 228 11.52 -31.24 -54.06
N VAL A 229 12.50 -31.37 -53.16
CA VAL A 229 13.91 -31.01 -53.34
C VAL A 229 14.57 -32.01 -54.30
N ILE A 230 15.13 -31.53 -55.40
CA ILE A 230 16.11 -32.26 -56.22
C ILE A 230 17.41 -31.44 -56.20
N TYR A 231 18.44 -31.99 -55.56
CA TYR A 231 19.81 -31.50 -55.66
C TYR A 231 20.45 -31.98 -56.96
N LYS A 232 21.16 -31.09 -57.67
CA LYS A 232 22.30 -31.47 -58.51
C LYS A 232 23.37 -30.38 -58.48
N PHE A 233 24.53 -30.83 -57.98
CA PHE A 233 25.93 -30.40 -58.13
C PHE A 233 26.26 -28.90 -58.22
#